data_AF-A0A285QNQ3-F1
#
_entry.id   AF-A0A285QNQ3-F1
#
_cell.length_a   1.000
_cell.length_b   1.000
_cell.length_c   1.000
_cell.angle_alpha   90.00
_cell.angle_beta   90.00
_cell.angle_gamma   90.00
#
_symmetry.space_group_name_H-M   'P 1'
#
loop_
_entity.id
_entity.type
_entity.pdbx_description
1 polymer ?
#
loop_
_entity_poly.entity_id
_entity_poly.type
_entity_poly.pdbx_seq_one_letter_code
_entity_poly.pdbx_strand_id
1 'polypeptide(L)'
;MSLLDALRANPDALDHLIWHGDFDPTRSYEHVEEVVLASGAALERFAKDNAGGTYFLCGEGGEERPVLFADSEGGAALLAVGVPELVRLLLAVPWWRDCHRLTQEESANATAEYLEMAEESLERDLDLPAERDAVAAALGLEVPSEAEALARLREVAFGLGPSFVLLNAEEGGAYEPLFRA
;
A
#
# COMPACT_ATOMS: atom_id res chain seq x y z
N MET A 1 -11.83 -5.07 17.92
CA MET A 1 -12.08 -5.18 16.48
C MET A 1 -10.84 -4.61 15.81
N SER A 2 -10.23 -5.36 14.90
CA SER A 2 -9.03 -4.90 14.20
C SER A 2 -9.41 -3.87 13.12
N LEU A 3 -8.43 -3.16 12.55
CA LEU A 3 -8.70 -2.23 11.45
C LEU A 3 -9.10 -2.99 10.17
N LEU A 4 -8.51 -4.15 9.90
CA LEU A 4 -8.94 -5.00 8.79
C LEU A 4 -10.38 -5.50 8.97
N ASP A 5 -10.79 -5.84 10.20
CA ASP A 5 -12.19 -6.19 10.49
C ASP A 5 -13.12 -4.99 10.25
N ALA A 6 -12.72 -3.79 10.68
CA ALA A 6 -13.49 -2.57 10.46
C ALA A 6 -13.64 -2.23 8.97
N LEU A 7 -12.56 -2.41 8.19
CA LEU A 7 -12.57 -2.26 6.74
C LEU A 7 -13.54 -3.26 6.07
N ARG A 8 -13.44 -4.54 6.40
CA ARG A 8 -14.32 -5.59 5.84
C ARG A 8 -15.79 -5.39 6.21
N ALA A 9 -16.06 -4.74 7.35
CA ALA A 9 -17.41 -4.42 7.80
C ALA A 9 -17.97 -3.12 7.19
N ASN A 10 -17.15 -2.35 6.45
CA ASN A 10 -17.52 -1.06 5.89
C ASN A 10 -17.38 -1.08 4.35
N PRO A 11 -18.48 -1.34 3.61
CA PRO A 11 -18.45 -1.41 2.15
C PRO A 11 -17.92 -0.16 1.47
N ASP A 12 -18.28 1.04 1.95
CA ASP A 12 -17.84 2.30 1.34
C ASP A 12 -16.32 2.48 1.48
N ALA A 13 -15.77 2.13 2.65
CA ALA A 13 -14.32 2.17 2.87
C ALA A 13 -13.58 1.12 2.03
N LEU A 14 -14.16 -0.08 1.90
CA LEU A 14 -13.60 -1.15 1.09
C LEU A 14 -13.58 -0.76 -0.38
N ASP A 15 -14.71 -0.31 -0.92
CA ASP A 15 -14.83 0.11 -2.32
C ASP A 15 -13.86 1.25 -2.62
N HIS A 16 -13.75 2.26 -1.75
CA HIS A 16 -12.81 3.36 -1.92
C HIS A 16 -11.36 2.89 -1.99
N LEU A 17 -10.92 1.98 -1.09
CA LEU A 17 -9.56 1.46 -1.10
C LEU A 17 -9.29 0.50 -2.27
N ILE A 18 -10.30 -0.22 -2.76
CA ILE A 18 -10.16 -1.07 -3.95
C ILE A 18 -10.00 -0.21 -5.20
N TRP A 19 -10.81 0.84 -5.35
CA TRP A 19 -10.83 1.68 -6.55
C TRP A 19 -9.67 2.67 -6.62
N HIS A 20 -9.34 3.31 -5.50
CA HIS A 20 -8.29 4.33 -5.47
C HIS A 20 -6.97 3.78 -4.94
N GLY A 21 -7.01 2.98 -3.88
CA GLY A 21 -5.80 2.50 -3.20
C GLY A 21 -5.21 1.21 -3.79
N ASP A 22 -5.91 0.54 -4.72
CA ASP A 22 -5.52 -0.78 -5.21
C ASP A 22 -5.22 -1.74 -4.04
N PHE A 23 -6.15 -1.79 -3.11
CA PHE A 23 -6.03 -2.56 -1.87
C PHE A 23 -7.32 -3.29 -1.56
N ASP A 24 -7.30 -4.62 -1.76
CA ASP A 24 -8.38 -5.54 -1.46
C ASP A 24 -7.99 -6.50 -0.33
N PRO A 25 -8.38 -6.23 0.94
CA PRO A 25 -8.15 -7.10 2.09
C PRO A 25 -9.14 -8.28 2.18
N THR A 26 -10.03 -8.45 1.21
CA THR A 26 -10.94 -9.61 1.07
C THR A 26 -10.36 -10.70 0.18
N ARG A 27 -9.33 -10.37 -0.61
CA ARG A 27 -8.59 -11.31 -1.46
C ARG A 27 -7.26 -11.69 -0.83
N SER A 28 -7.03 -13.00 -0.66
CA SER A 28 -5.80 -13.54 -0.07
C SER A 28 -5.32 -14.84 -0.73
N TYR A 29 -5.51 -14.98 -2.05
CA TYR A 29 -4.97 -16.12 -2.80
C TYR A 29 -3.45 -16.01 -3.00
N GLU A 30 -2.84 -17.06 -3.55
CA GLU A 30 -1.38 -17.17 -3.68
C GLU A 30 -0.75 -15.99 -4.41
N HIS A 31 0.42 -15.56 -3.93
CA HIS A 31 1.28 -14.68 -4.72
C HIS A 31 1.71 -15.45 -5.99
N VAL A 32 2.17 -14.73 -7.02
CA VAL A 32 2.51 -15.36 -8.32
C VAL A 32 3.52 -16.50 -8.16
N GLU A 33 4.36 -16.43 -7.14
CA GLU A 33 5.33 -17.44 -6.74
C GLU A 33 5.46 -17.54 -5.20
N GLU A 34 6.14 -18.57 -4.72
CA GLU A 34 6.46 -18.71 -3.30
C GLU A 34 7.59 -17.76 -2.91
N VAL A 35 7.37 -16.99 -1.84
CA VAL A 35 8.31 -15.96 -1.38
C VAL A 35 8.58 -16.05 0.12
N VAL A 36 9.80 -15.72 0.52
CA VAL A 36 10.25 -15.71 1.91
C VAL A 36 11.06 -14.46 2.21
N LEU A 37 11.08 -14.03 3.47
CA LEU A 37 12.02 -12.99 3.91
C LEU A 37 13.42 -13.58 4.07
N ALA A 38 14.44 -12.87 3.61
CA ALA A 38 15.85 -13.26 3.79
C ALA A 38 16.24 -13.45 5.26
N SER A 39 15.56 -12.76 6.17
CA SER A 39 15.73 -12.90 7.62
C SER A 39 15.15 -14.19 8.20
N GLY A 40 14.34 -14.93 7.43
CA GLY A 40 13.57 -16.08 7.89
C GLY A 40 12.35 -15.71 8.75
N ALA A 41 12.05 -14.42 8.91
CA ALA A 41 10.84 -13.99 9.61
C ALA A 41 9.57 -14.44 8.86
N ALA A 42 8.50 -14.69 9.62
CA ALA A 42 7.22 -15.08 9.05
C ALA A 42 6.69 -14.03 8.06
N LEU A 43 5.99 -14.49 7.02
CA LEU A 43 5.40 -13.62 6.02
C LEU A 43 3.95 -14.02 5.81
N GLU A 44 3.03 -13.13 6.15
CA GLU A 44 1.59 -13.39 6.10
C GLU A 44 0.93 -12.51 5.05
N ARG A 45 0.28 -13.12 4.06
CA ARG A 45 -0.50 -12.42 3.04
C ARG A 45 -1.82 -11.95 3.66
N PHE A 46 -2.19 -10.69 3.46
CA PHE A 46 -3.45 -10.16 4.01
C PHE A 46 -4.26 -9.29 3.05
N ALA A 47 -3.69 -8.87 1.91
CA ALA A 47 -4.41 -8.15 0.85
C ALA A 47 -3.74 -8.31 -0.52
N LYS A 48 -4.48 -7.95 -1.57
CA LYS A 48 -4.04 -7.93 -2.98
C LYS A 48 -4.30 -6.56 -3.59
N ASP A 49 -3.58 -6.22 -4.65
CA ASP A 49 -3.99 -5.16 -5.58
C ASP A 49 -4.77 -5.74 -6.78
N ASN A 50 -5.16 -4.89 -7.73
CA ASN A 50 -5.79 -5.32 -8.97
C ASN A 50 -4.80 -5.64 -10.11
N ALA A 51 -3.50 -5.42 -9.90
CA ALA A 51 -2.43 -5.62 -10.88
C ALA A 51 -1.64 -6.94 -10.68
N GLY A 52 -1.92 -7.70 -9.62
CA GLY A 52 -1.24 -8.95 -9.28
C GLY A 52 -0.28 -8.85 -8.09
N GLY A 53 -0.05 -7.64 -7.58
CA GLY A 53 0.69 -7.37 -6.36
C GLY A 53 0.01 -7.87 -5.09
N THR A 54 0.80 -8.05 -4.05
CA THR A 54 0.41 -8.68 -2.79
C THR A 54 0.99 -7.92 -1.61
N TYR A 55 0.16 -7.71 -0.59
CA TYR A 55 0.55 -7.09 0.68
C TYR A 55 0.78 -8.16 1.74
N PHE A 56 1.87 -8.02 2.46
CA PHE A 56 2.32 -8.95 3.49
C PHE A 56 2.56 -8.25 4.82
N LEU A 57 2.20 -8.92 5.91
CA LEU A 57 2.65 -8.58 7.26
C LEU A 57 3.92 -9.39 7.55
N CYS A 58 4.96 -8.70 8.00
CA CYS A 58 6.28 -9.28 8.25
C CYS A 58 6.51 -9.54 9.75
N GLY A 59 6.88 -10.77 10.09
CA GLY A 59 7.19 -11.21 11.45
C GLY A 59 5.96 -11.63 12.27
N GLU A 60 6.18 -11.74 13.57
CA GLU A 60 5.18 -12.14 14.57
C GLU A 60 4.42 -10.93 15.10
N GLY A 61 3.14 -11.12 15.44
CA GLY A 61 2.28 -10.05 15.96
C GLY A 61 0.96 -9.91 15.20
N GLY A 62 0.27 -8.79 15.42
CA GLY A 62 -0.99 -8.43 14.78
C GLY A 62 -0.82 -7.43 13.65
N GLU A 63 -1.71 -6.44 13.61
CA GLU A 63 -1.73 -5.40 12.57
C GLU A 63 -0.67 -4.31 12.77
N GLU A 64 0.11 -4.35 13.84
CA GLU A 64 1.25 -3.46 14.10
C GLU A 64 2.52 -3.86 13.33
N ARG A 65 2.51 -5.04 12.70
CA ARG A 65 3.65 -5.58 11.96
C ARG A 65 4.00 -4.73 10.74
N PRO A 66 5.29 -4.66 10.35
CA PRO A 66 5.71 -4.03 9.10
C PRO A 66 4.95 -4.61 7.90
N VAL A 67 4.53 -3.72 7.00
CA VAL A 67 3.80 -4.06 5.78
C VAL A 67 4.73 -3.97 4.59
N LEU A 68 4.96 -5.11 3.94
CA LEU A 68 5.67 -5.21 2.68
C LEU A 68 4.67 -5.34 1.52
N PHE A 69 4.94 -4.67 0.42
CA PHE A 69 4.26 -4.93 -0.84
C PHE A 69 5.25 -5.54 -1.83
N ALA A 70 4.77 -6.50 -2.63
CA ALA A 70 5.48 -7.05 -3.77
C ALA A 70 4.55 -7.08 -4.98
N ASP A 71 5.02 -6.56 -6.13
CA ASP A 71 4.31 -6.66 -7.40
C ASP A 71 4.52 -8.04 -8.04
N SER A 72 3.87 -8.28 -9.18
CA SER A 72 4.02 -9.52 -9.96
C SER A 72 5.26 -9.55 -10.87
N GLU A 73 5.99 -8.45 -10.99
CA GLU A 73 7.14 -8.25 -11.89
C GLU A 73 8.49 -8.37 -11.15
N GLY A 74 8.47 -8.75 -9.87
CA GLY A 74 9.67 -8.95 -9.06
C GLY A 74 10.13 -7.71 -8.30
N GLY A 75 9.29 -6.68 -8.16
CA GLY A 75 9.53 -5.48 -7.35
C GLY A 75 8.95 -5.61 -5.94
N ALA A 76 9.69 -5.18 -4.91
CA ALA A 76 9.20 -5.13 -3.54
C ALA A 76 9.66 -3.88 -2.76
N ALA A 77 8.84 -3.44 -1.81
CA ALA A 77 9.22 -2.41 -0.84
C ALA A 77 8.41 -2.51 0.46
N LEU A 78 9.03 -2.07 1.55
CA LEU A 78 8.34 -1.86 2.81
C LEU A 78 7.58 -0.53 2.75
N LEU A 79 6.27 -0.56 2.96
CA LEU A 79 5.40 0.60 2.79
C LEU A 79 5.06 1.29 4.12
N ALA A 80 4.90 0.51 5.18
CA ALA A 80 4.40 1.01 6.46
C ALA A 80 4.83 0.14 7.66
N VAL A 81 4.71 0.67 8.87
CA VAL A 81 4.77 -0.09 10.12
C VAL A 81 3.35 -0.20 10.67
N GLY A 82 2.66 -1.25 10.23
CA GLY A 82 1.30 -1.57 10.61
C GLY A 82 0.23 -1.14 9.61
N VAL A 83 -0.91 -1.83 9.66
CA VAL A 83 -2.07 -1.60 8.78
C VAL A 83 -2.62 -0.18 8.91
N PRO A 84 -2.72 0.45 10.11
CA PRO A 84 -3.19 1.84 10.20
C PRO A 84 -2.31 2.83 9.42
N GLU A 85 -1.00 2.63 9.40
CA GLU A 85 -0.09 3.47 8.65
C GLU A 85 -0.22 3.23 7.14
N LEU A 86 -0.38 1.97 6.72
CA LEU A 86 -0.66 1.63 5.32
C LEU A 86 -1.95 2.31 4.83
N VAL A 87 -3.06 2.20 5.58
CA VAL A 87 -4.34 2.76 5.16
C VAL A 87 -4.26 4.29 5.05
N ARG A 88 -3.55 4.95 5.97
CA ARG A 88 -3.29 6.39 5.87
C ARG A 88 -2.47 6.76 4.64
N LEU A 89 -1.47 5.96 4.28
CA LEU A 89 -0.70 6.12 3.04
C LEU A 89 -1.63 6.04 1.82
N LEU A 90 -2.44 4.99 1.72
CA LEU A 90 -3.32 4.76 0.57
C LEU A 90 -4.41 5.84 0.43
N LEU A 91 -4.89 6.39 1.54
CA LEU A 91 -5.84 7.51 1.51
C LEU A 91 -5.17 8.82 1.07
N ALA A 92 -3.93 9.07 1.48
CA ALA A 92 -3.23 10.33 1.19
C ALA A 92 -2.57 10.35 -0.19
N VAL A 93 -2.02 9.22 -0.64
CA VAL A 93 -1.27 9.04 -1.89
C VAL A 93 -1.60 7.69 -2.54
N PRO A 94 -2.81 7.52 -3.10
CA PRO A 94 -3.19 6.28 -3.78
C PRO A 94 -2.27 5.91 -4.95
N TRP A 95 -1.66 6.90 -5.59
CA TRP A 95 -0.69 6.80 -6.70
C TRP A 95 0.78 6.62 -6.26
N TRP A 96 1.03 6.18 -5.02
CA TRP A 96 2.38 6.07 -4.47
C TRP A 96 3.35 5.24 -5.34
N ARG A 97 2.84 4.27 -6.11
CA ARG A 97 3.64 3.41 -7.01
C ARG A 97 4.31 4.19 -8.13
N ASP A 98 3.71 5.31 -8.54
CA ASP A 98 4.22 6.16 -9.62
C ASP A 98 5.37 7.08 -9.15
N CYS A 99 5.65 7.08 -7.84
CA CYS A 99 6.71 7.87 -7.22
C CYS A 99 7.98 7.05 -6.96
N HIS A 100 8.65 6.58 -8.01
CA HIS A 100 9.84 5.71 -7.87
C HIS A 100 11.00 6.34 -7.06
N ARG A 101 11.19 7.65 -7.13
CA ARG A 101 12.24 8.35 -6.36
C ARG A 101 11.71 9.08 -5.13
N LEU A 102 10.39 9.01 -4.90
CA LEU A 102 9.67 9.68 -3.81
C LEU A 102 10.00 11.19 -3.76
N THR A 103 9.99 11.83 -4.93
CA THR A 103 10.25 13.28 -5.07
C THR A 103 8.96 14.09 -5.17
N GLN A 104 9.04 15.38 -4.87
CA GLN A 104 7.89 16.29 -5.02
C GLN A 104 7.43 16.42 -6.48
N GLU A 105 8.35 16.33 -7.43
CA GLU A 105 8.05 16.41 -8.86
C GLU A 105 7.25 15.18 -9.33
N GLU A 106 7.71 13.96 -8.99
CA GLU A 106 6.96 12.74 -9.28
C GLU A 106 5.59 12.76 -8.61
N SER A 107 5.53 13.20 -7.35
CA SER A 107 4.25 13.32 -6.64
C SER A 107 3.29 14.26 -7.34
N ALA A 108 3.73 15.46 -7.72
CA ALA A 108 2.87 16.42 -8.40
C ALA A 108 2.36 15.90 -9.76
N ASN A 109 3.20 15.19 -10.51
CA ASN A 109 2.80 14.57 -11.77
C ASN A 109 1.79 13.43 -11.54
N ALA A 110 2.06 12.54 -10.60
CA ALA A 110 1.18 11.43 -10.27
C ALA A 110 -0.17 11.90 -9.70
N THR A 111 -0.19 12.96 -8.89
CA THR A 111 -1.42 13.61 -8.43
C THR A 111 -2.22 14.16 -9.63
N ALA A 112 -1.57 14.80 -10.60
CA ALA A 112 -2.24 15.32 -11.78
C ALA A 112 -2.85 14.20 -12.65
N GLU A 113 -2.09 13.15 -12.93
CA GLU A 113 -2.55 11.98 -13.71
C GLU A 113 -3.70 11.27 -13.01
N TYR A 114 -3.62 11.08 -11.69
CA TYR A 114 -4.69 10.49 -10.89
C TYR A 114 -5.99 11.30 -10.97
N LEU A 115 -5.91 12.63 -10.85
CA LEU A 115 -7.08 13.50 -10.93
C LEU A 115 -7.69 13.47 -12.34
N GLU A 116 -6.87 13.48 -13.39
CA GLU A 116 -7.34 13.36 -14.79
C GLU A 116 -8.05 12.01 -15.02
N MET A 117 -7.45 10.89 -14.58
CA MET A 117 -8.07 9.57 -14.69
C MET A 117 -9.37 9.47 -13.91
N ALA A 118 -9.46 10.09 -12.73
CA ALA A 118 -10.69 10.10 -11.95
C ALA A 118 -11.78 10.91 -12.68
N GLU A 119 -11.47 12.09 -13.22
CA GLU A 119 -12.41 12.89 -14.01
C GLU A 119 -12.94 12.14 -15.25
N GLU A 120 -12.08 11.37 -15.93
CA GLU A 120 -12.48 10.58 -17.11
C GLU A 120 -13.28 9.31 -16.76
N SER A 121 -12.96 8.66 -15.64
CA SER A 121 -13.56 7.38 -15.25
C SER A 121 -14.93 7.51 -14.59
N LEU A 122 -15.27 8.70 -14.10
CA LEU A 122 -16.46 8.90 -13.28
C LEU A 122 -17.59 9.53 -14.11
N GLU A 123 -18.68 8.78 -14.28
CA GLU A 123 -19.94 9.29 -14.87
C GLU A 123 -20.62 10.37 -13.99
N ARG A 124 -19.99 10.84 -12.91
CA ARG A 124 -20.55 11.75 -11.91
C ARG A 124 -19.47 12.67 -11.30
N ASP A 125 -19.83 13.91 -10.97
CA ASP A 125 -19.02 14.80 -10.14
C ASP A 125 -18.75 14.14 -8.77
N LEU A 126 -17.55 13.58 -8.58
CA LEU A 126 -17.08 13.10 -7.28
C LEU A 126 -16.16 14.13 -6.63
N ASP A 127 -16.42 14.41 -5.36
CA ASP A 127 -15.52 15.17 -4.50
C ASP A 127 -14.58 14.17 -3.81
N LEU A 128 -13.49 13.81 -4.50
CA LEU A 128 -12.52 12.82 -4.02
C LEU A 128 -11.97 13.15 -2.62
N PRO A 129 -11.62 14.43 -2.31
CA PRO A 129 -11.27 14.80 -0.94
C PRO A 129 -12.36 14.49 0.08
N ALA A 130 -13.62 14.81 -0.21
CA ALA A 130 -14.72 14.55 0.71
C ALA A 130 -14.98 13.05 0.93
N GLU A 131 -14.87 12.23 -0.12
CA GLU A 131 -15.00 10.77 0.00
C GLU A 131 -13.88 10.17 0.83
N ARG A 132 -12.63 10.56 0.56
CA ARG A 132 -11.47 10.16 1.36
C ARG A 132 -11.64 10.52 2.83
N ASP A 133 -12.07 11.75 3.12
CA ASP A 133 -12.24 12.23 4.49
C ASP A 133 -13.38 11.49 5.20
N ALA A 134 -14.46 11.16 4.50
CA ALA A 134 -15.55 10.36 5.04
C ALA A 134 -15.10 8.93 5.37
N VAL A 135 -14.31 8.30 4.49
CA VAL A 135 -13.71 6.98 4.72
C VAL A 135 -12.77 7.02 5.92
N ALA A 136 -11.88 8.00 6.00
CA ALA A 136 -10.96 8.15 7.12
C ALA A 136 -11.71 8.32 8.45
N ALA A 137 -12.74 9.17 8.48
CA ALA A 137 -13.57 9.38 9.66
C ALA A 137 -14.31 8.09 10.08
N ALA A 138 -14.84 7.32 9.13
CA ALA A 138 -15.51 6.06 9.41
C ALA A 138 -14.57 5.00 10.00
N LEU A 139 -13.28 5.05 9.65
CA LEU A 139 -12.24 4.18 10.18
C LEU A 139 -11.56 4.73 11.45
N GLY A 140 -11.91 5.94 11.88
CA GLY A 140 -11.27 6.60 13.02
C GLY A 140 -9.81 7.00 12.75
N LEU A 141 -9.48 7.31 11.49
CA LEU A 141 -8.15 7.70 11.04
C LEU A 141 -8.10 9.20 10.73
N GLU A 142 -6.93 9.80 10.97
CA GLU A 142 -6.58 11.10 10.44
C GLU A 142 -5.73 10.90 9.18
N VAL A 143 -6.08 11.60 8.10
CA VAL A 143 -5.34 11.55 6.84
C VAL A 143 -4.16 12.54 6.91
N PRO A 144 -2.91 12.09 6.74
CA PRO A 144 -1.77 13.00 6.66
C PRO A 144 -1.83 13.81 5.36
N SER A 145 -1.07 14.91 5.30
CA SER A 145 -0.84 15.56 4.01
C SER A 145 -0.03 14.65 3.07
N GLU A 146 -0.15 14.89 1.76
CA GLU A 146 0.64 14.18 0.72
C GLU A 146 2.14 14.18 1.05
N ALA A 147 2.68 15.35 1.44
CA ALA A 147 4.09 15.51 1.79
C ALA A 147 4.48 14.70 3.04
N GLU A 148 3.63 14.66 4.07
CA GLU A 148 3.88 13.87 5.28
C GLU A 148 3.83 12.36 4.97
N ALA A 149 2.87 11.93 4.16
CA ALA A 149 2.72 10.54 3.76
C ALA A 149 3.94 10.05 2.97
N LEU A 150 4.42 10.82 1.99
CA LEU A 150 5.60 10.49 1.19
C LEU A 150 6.90 10.57 1.99
N ALA A 151 7.04 11.57 2.86
CA ALA A 151 8.19 11.65 3.75
C ALA A 151 8.27 10.40 4.66
N ARG A 152 7.12 9.95 5.15
CA ARG A 152 7.04 8.75 5.98
C ARG A 152 7.30 7.47 5.19
N LEU A 153 6.71 7.32 4.00
CA LEU A 153 7.01 6.21 3.09
C LEU A 153 8.51 6.13 2.79
N ARG A 154 9.15 7.27 2.53
CA ARG A 154 10.60 7.36 2.30
C ARG A 154 11.40 6.87 3.51
N GLU A 155 11.02 7.29 4.71
CA GLU A 155 11.67 6.86 5.94
C GLU A 155 11.56 5.35 6.14
N VAL A 156 10.37 4.78 5.93
CA VAL A 156 10.12 3.34 6.09
C VAL A 156 10.88 2.54 5.03
N ALA A 157 10.73 2.92 3.74
CA ALA A 157 11.32 2.21 2.62
C ALA A 157 12.85 2.19 2.67
N PHE A 158 13.50 3.31 2.98
CA PHE A 158 14.97 3.38 2.99
C PHE A 158 15.60 3.16 4.37
N GLY A 159 14.88 3.44 5.46
CA GLY A 159 15.38 3.25 6.82
C GLY A 159 15.22 1.81 7.31
N LEU A 160 14.00 1.28 7.24
CA LEU A 160 13.68 -0.09 7.69
C LEU A 160 13.72 -1.11 6.56
N GLY A 161 13.33 -0.72 5.35
CA GLY A 161 13.21 -1.62 4.19
C GLY A 161 14.40 -2.52 3.91
N PRO A 162 15.68 -2.11 4.07
CA PRO A 162 16.83 -3.01 3.91
C PRO A 162 16.83 -4.23 4.84
N SER A 163 16.03 -4.23 5.91
CA SER A 163 15.86 -5.39 6.81
C SER A 163 14.77 -6.38 6.35
N PHE A 164 14.01 -6.04 5.30
CA PHE A 164 12.85 -6.77 4.79
C PHE A 164 13.06 -7.17 3.32
N VAL A 165 14.20 -7.79 3.03
CA VAL A 165 14.51 -8.29 1.68
C VAL A 165 13.65 -9.52 1.39
N LEU A 166 12.82 -9.41 0.36
CA LEU A 166 12.00 -10.51 -0.15
C LEU A 166 12.80 -11.34 -1.15
N LEU A 167 12.72 -12.67 -1.01
CA LEU A 167 13.36 -13.63 -1.89
C LEU A 167 12.30 -14.50 -2.55
N ASN A 168 12.50 -14.83 -3.81
CA ASN A 168 11.88 -16.00 -4.43
C ASN A 168 12.37 -17.25 -3.66
N ALA A 169 11.44 -18.06 -3.15
CA ALA A 169 11.77 -19.20 -2.29
C ALA A 169 12.43 -20.36 -3.05
N GLU A 170 12.18 -20.48 -4.35
CA GLU A 170 12.71 -21.55 -5.21
C GLU A 170 14.09 -21.18 -5.78
N GLU A 171 14.22 -20.00 -6.38
CA GLU A 171 15.43 -19.52 -7.06
C GLU A 171 16.40 -18.80 -6.11
N GLY A 172 15.91 -18.29 -4.98
CA GLY A 172 16.69 -17.52 -4.01
C GLY A 172 17.05 -16.10 -4.48
N GLY A 173 16.54 -15.67 -5.64
CA GLY A 173 16.71 -14.31 -6.17
C GLY A 173 15.98 -13.29 -5.32
N ALA A 174 16.62 -12.15 -5.05
CA ALA A 174 15.99 -11.05 -4.33
C ALA A 174 15.11 -10.22 -5.27
N TYR A 175 13.95 -9.81 -4.77
CA TYR A 175 13.11 -8.83 -5.46
C TYR A 175 13.83 -7.48 -5.53
N GLU A 176 13.61 -6.77 -6.63
CA GLU A 176 14.18 -5.45 -6.88
C GLU A 176 13.49 -4.38 -6.02
N PRO A 177 14.21 -3.38 -5.51
CA PRO A 177 13.59 -2.27 -4.78
C PRO A 177 12.66 -1.46 -5.68
N LEU A 178 11.40 -1.26 -5.25
CA LEU A 178 10.45 -0.39 -5.96
C LEU A 178 10.87 1.08 -5.94
N PHE A 179 11.56 1.50 -4.88
CA PHE A 179 12.02 2.88 -4.71
C PHE A 179 13.53 3.01 -4.84
N ARG A 180 13.97 4.15 -5.39
CA ARG A 180 15.38 4.48 -5.63
C ARG A 180 15.72 5.84 -5.05
N ALA A 181 16.88 5.95 -4.41
CA ALA A 181 17.37 7.22 -3.87
C ALA A 181 17.78 8.22 -4.96
#